data_AF-A0A1V6K486-F1
#
_entry.id   AF-A0A1V6K486-F1
#
_cell.length_a   1.000
_cell.length_b   1.000
_cell.length_c   1.000
_cell.angle_alpha   90.00
_cell.angle_beta   90.00
_cell.angle_gamma   90.00
#
_symmetry.space_group_name_H-M   'P 1'
#
loop_
_entity.id
_entity.type
_entity.pdbx_description
1 polymer ?
#
loop_
_entity_poly.entity_id
_entity_poly.type
_entity_poly.pdbx_seq_one_letter_code
_entity_poly.pdbx_strand_id
1 'polypeptide(L)'
;MNRTVTAAALAAVFLTSASGCGTETTSTPRGRGSSTPGRAPETERIDPYGDPVVYPRDPFEGFPVINELDYPGEPGSCTEPPSGTGAWSVQIAACAGESDAAGLGAVASSLTGLPFFVDREDVWWKVRLGSYSSAEDAAAGLATAVGSGYSDAWIVRRLP
;
A
#
# COMPACT_ATOMS: atom_id res chain seq x y z
N MET A 1 54.38 -12.39 9.86
CA MET A 1 54.62 -13.62 10.64
C MET A 1 53.30 -14.06 11.27
N ASN A 2 52.86 -15.27 10.91
CA ASN A 2 51.96 -16.23 11.57
C ASN A 2 50.56 -15.74 12.03
N ARG A 3 49.48 -15.99 11.28
CA ARG A 3 48.67 -17.24 11.09
C ARG A 3 47.92 -17.71 12.35
N THR A 4 46.59 -17.58 12.32
CA THR A 4 45.67 -18.65 12.73
C THR A 4 44.30 -18.49 12.08
N VAL A 5 44.00 -19.40 11.15
CA VAL A 5 42.66 -19.70 10.61
C VAL A 5 42.06 -20.74 11.54
N THR A 6 40.77 -20.62 11.87
CA THR A 6 40.02 -21.73 12.50
C THR A 6 38.69 -21.88 11.78
N ALA A 7 38.57 -23.00 11.07
CA ALA A 7 37.35 -23.52 10.49
C ALA A 7 36.91 -24.74 11.31
N ALA A 8 35.61 -24.89 11.57
CA ALA A 8 34.94 -26.12 11.99
C ALA A 8 33.43 -25.95 11.68
N ALA A 9 32.89 -26.61 10.66
CA ALA A 9 32.31 -27.97 10.64
C ALA A 9 30.78 -27.93 10.93
N LEU A 10 29.89 -28.13 9.94
CA LEU A 10 29.38 -29.35 9.29
C LEU A 10 28.12 -29.97 9.97
N ALA A 11 26.99 -29.85 9.25
CA ALA A 11 25.89 -30.81 9.01
C ALA A 11 25.03 -31.44 10.14
N ALA A 12 23.69 -31.33 9.98
CA ALA A 12 22.66 -32.40 10.00
C ALA A 12 21.28 -31.76 9.65
N VAL A 13 20.56 -32.03 8.55
CA VAL A 13 19.87 -33.23 8.01
C VAL A 13 18.55 -33.59 8.72
N PHE A 14 17.44 -33.31 8.00
CA PHE A 14 16.13 -34.00 7.88
C PHE A 14 15.22 -34.23 9.11
N LEU A 15 13.93 -33.87 9.02
CA LEU A 15 12.85 -34.77 8.55
C LEU A 15 11.47 -34.08 8.47
N THR A 16 10.74 -34.47 7.44
CA THR A 16 9.36 -34.16 7.04
C THR A 16 8.27 -34.68 7.99
N SER A 17 7.13 -34.00 8.07
CA SER A 17 5.80 -34.64 7.95
C SER A 17 4.69 -33.60 7.75
N ALA A 18 4.01 -33.72 6.61
CA ALA A 18 2.68 -33.17 6.39
C ALA A 18 1.64 -33.92 7.25
N SER A 19 0.57 -33.23 7.65
CA SER A 19 -0.80 -33.78 7.78
C SER A 19 -1.71 -32.76 8.47
N GLY A 20 -2.85 -32.43 7.84
CA GLY A 20 -4.03 -31.96 8.58
C GLY A 20 -4.84 -30.83 7.95
N CYS A 21 -5.54 -31.08 6.84
CA CYS A 21 -6.80 -30.39 6.56
C CYS A 21 -7.83 -30.85 7.60
N GLY A 22 -8.33 -29.93 8.42
CA GLY A 22 -9.46 -30.16 9.31
C GLY A 22 -10.54 -29.11 9.03
N THR A 23 -11.48 -29.42 8.15
CA THR A 23 -12.74 -28.70 8.01
C THR A 23 -13.70 -29.19 9.09
N GLU A 24 -13.84 -28.43 10.17
CA GLU A 24 -14.93 -28.66 11.14
C GLU A 24 -16.14 -27.81 10.77
N THR A 25 -17.01 -28.42 9.96
CA THR A 25 -18.41 -28.02 9.79
C THR A 25 -19.13 -28.16 11.12
N THR A 26 -19.32 -27.06 11.85
CA THR A 26 -20.24 -27.03 12.99
C THR A 26 -21.68 -27.10 12.47
N SER A 27 -22.31 -28.25 12.73
CA SER A 27 -23.73 -28.50 12.48
C SER A 27 -24.56 -27.82 13.56
N THR A 28 -25.42 -26.88 13.18
CA THR A 28 -26.38 -26.23 14.09
C THR A 28 -27.49 -27.21 14.49
N PRO A 29 -27.80 -27.39 15.79
CA PRO A 29 -28.86 -28.27 16.23
C PRO A 29 -30.26 -27.74 15.85
N ARG A 30 -31.10 -28.65 15.36
CA ARG A 30 -32.49 -28.45 14.98
C ARG A 30 -33.36 -28.27 16.23
N GLY A 31 -33.41 -27.05 16.76
CA GLY A 31 -34.32 -26.67 17.85
C GLY A 31 -35.69 -26.25 17.30
N ARG A 32 -36.67 -27.15 17.41
CA ARG A 32 -38.11 -26.82 17.27
C ARG A 32 -38.52 -25.99 18.50
N GLY A 33 -38.58 -24.67 18.33
CA GLY A 33 -39.19 -23.74 19.28
C GLY A 33 -40.24 -22.91 18.55
N SER A 34 -41.50 -23.30 18.72
CA SER A 34 -42.65 -22.48 18.30
C SER A 34 -42.81 -21.33 19.29
N SER A 35 -42.47 -20.13 18.87
CA SER A 35 -42.95 -18.91 19.47
C SER A 35 -42.89 -17.83 18.40
N THR A 36 -44.07 -17.40 17.97
CA THR A 36 -44.35 -16.33 17.02
C THR A 36 -43.32 -15.20 17.16
N PRO A 37 -42.46 -14.95 16.15
CA PRO A 37 -41.71 -13.71 16.15
C PRO A 37 -42.74 -12.61 15.93
N GLY A 38 -42.83 -11.68 16.88
CA GLY A 38 -43.48 -10.41 16.64
C GLY A 38 -42.91 -9.85 15.34
N ARG A 39 -43.81 -9.53 14.41
CA ARG A 39 -43.47 -8.89 13.13
C ARG A 39 -42.64 -7.64 13.46
N ALA A 40 -41.34 -7.71 13.21
CA ALA A 40 -40.53 -6.51 13.09
C ALA A 40 -41.22 -5.61 12.05
N PRO A 41 -41.27 -4.27 12.25
CA PRO A 41 -41.76 -3.38 11.21
C PRO A 41 -41.00 -3.74 9.94
N GLU A 42 -41.75 -4.03 8.88
CA GLU A 42 -41.19 -4.32 7.56
C GLU A 42 -40.38 -3.10 7.17
N THR A 43 -39.06 -3.16 7.36
CA THR A 43 -38.15 -2.33 6.59
C THR A 43 -38.39 -2.74 5.15
N GLU A 44 -39.19 -1.94 4.43
CA GLU A 44 -39.39 -2.06 2.99
C GLU A 44 -38.03 -2.40 2.37
N ARG A 45 -37.95 -3.55 1.70
CA ARG A 45 -36.79 -3.85 0.85
C ARG A 45 -36.73 -2.73 -0.17
N ILE A 46 -35.73 -1.86 -0.04
CA ILE A 46 -35.48 -0.82 -1.02
C ILE A 46 -35.21 -1.52 -2.35
N ASP A 47 -36.14 -1.37 -3.30
CA ASP A 47 -35.96 -1.86 -4.66
C ASP A 47 -35.01 -0.89 -5.38
N PRO A 48 -33.78 -1.31 -5.74
CA PRO A 48 -32.83 -0.44 -6.42
C PRO A 48 -33.28 -0.05 -7.83
N TYR A 49 -34.31 -0.71 -8.38
CA TYR A 49 -34.93 -0.42 -9.68
C TYR A 49 -36.37 0.07 -9.56
N GLY A 50 -36.87 0.29 -8.33
CA GLY A 50 -38.20 0.83 -8.08
C GLY A 50 -38.30 2.30 -8.47
N ASP A 51 -39.53 2.82 -8.47
CA ASP A 51 -39.75 4.25 -8.67
C ASP A 51 -38.98 5.07 -7.62
N PRO A 52 -38.37 6.19 -8.03
CA PRO A 52 -37.58 7.00 -7.11
C PRO A 52 -38.44 7.46 -5.93
N VAL A 53 -37.86 7.41 -4.73
CA VAL A 53 -38.51 7.91 -3.52
C VAL A 53 -38.83 9.39 -3.71
N VAL A 54 -40.12 9.75 -3.64
CA VAL A 54 -40.56 11.14 -3.73
C VAL A 54 -40.35 11.81 -2.38
N TYR A 55 -39.37 12.69 -2.29
CA TYR A 55 -39.13 13.49 -1.10
C TYR A 55 -40.11 14.69 -1.05
N PRO A 56 -40.89 14.86 0.04
CA PRO A 56 -41.84 15.97 0.18
C PRO A 56 -41.20 17.36 0.25
N ARG A 57 -39.90 17.41 0.52
CA ARG A 57 -39.05 18.61 0.54
C ARG A 57 -37.70 18.25 -0.09
N ASP A 58 -36.91 19.27 -0.43
CA ASP A 58 -35.55 19.05 -0.91
C ASP A 58 -34.72 18.37 0.21
N PRO A 59 -34.24 17.13 -0.01
CA PRO A 59 -33.45 16.42 1.00
C PRO A 59 -32.10 17.11 1.29
N PHE A 60 -31.68 18.07 0.46
CA PHE A 60 -30.47 18.87 0.63
C PHE A 60 -30.75 20.27 1.20
N GLU A 61 -32.00 20.58 1.57
CA GLU A 61 -32.35 21.84 2.22
C GLU A 61 -31.54 22.02 3.52
N GLY A 62 -30.78 23.11 3.62
CA GLY A 62 -29.94 23.43 4.79
C GLY A 62 -28.51 22.89 4.72
N PHE A 63 -28.15 22.12 3.69
CA PHE A 63 -26.75 21.80 3.42
C PHE A 63 -26.07 22.95 2.68
N PRO A 64 -24.81 23.28 3.00
CA PRO A 64 -24.06 24.28 2.25
C PRO A 64 -23.85 23.79 0.81
N VAL A 65 -24.03 24.70 -0.16
CA VAL A 65 -23.66 24.42 -1.55
C VAL A 65 -22.15 24.31 -1.63
N ILE A 66 -21.67 23.14 -2.00
CA ILE A 66 -20.24 22.91 -2.25
C ILE A 66 -19.93 23.52 -3.62
N ASN A 67 -19.33 24.71 -3.62
CA ASN A 67 -18.97 25.41 -4.86
C ASN A 67 -17.65 24.88 -5.46
N GLU A 68 -16.78 24.32 -4.62
CA GLU A 68 -15.46 23.84 -5.01
C GLU A 68 -15.13 22.56 -4.24
N LEU A 69 -14.67 21.54 -4.96
CA LEU A 69 -13.98 20.39 -4.38
C LEU A 69 -12.48 20.62 -4.55
N ASP A 70 -11.76 20.76 -3.43
CA ASP A 70 -10.31 20.64 -3.44
C ASP A 70 -9.96 19.17 -3.71
N TYR A 71 -9.48 18.90 -4.92
CA TYR A 71 -8.96 17.58 -5.27
C TYR A 71 -7.48 17.56 -4.86
N PRO A 72 -7.07 16.74 -3.86
CA PRO A 72 -5.67 16.66 -3.50
C PRO A 72 -4.89 16.01 -4.65
N GLY A 73 -4.14 16.82 -5.38
CA GLY A 73 -3.13 16.38 -6.34
C GLY A 73 -3.50 16.66 -7.80
N GLU A 74 -3.13 17.84 -8.28
CA GLU A 74 -2.58 17.92 -9.63
C GLU A 74 -1.46 16.88 -9.72
N PRO A 75 -1.38 16.03 -10.76
CA PRO A 75 -0.27 15.10 -10.91
C PRO A 75 1.01 15.93 -10.93
N GLY A 76 1.78 15.83 -9.84
CA GLY A 76 3.00 16.59 -9.66
C GLY A 76 3.86 16.40 -10.89
N SER A 77 4.20 17.53 -11.55
CA SER A 77 5.13 17.57 -12.67
C SER A 77 6.31 16.65 -12.37
N CYS A 78 6.54 15.70 -13.29
CA CYS A 78 7.61 14.72 -13.23
C CYS A 78 8.92 15.45 -12.96
N THR A 79 9.32 15.45 -11.69
CA THR A 79 10.52 16.15 -11.27
C THR A 79 11.68 15.33 -11.83
N GLU A 80 12.35 15.89 -12.83
CA GLU A 80 13.65 15.41 -13.28
C GLU A 80 14.51 15.13 -12.04
N PRO A 81 15.22 13.98 -11.97
CA PRO A 81 16.06 13.68 -10.82
C PRO A 81 16.93 14.91 -10.54
N PRO A 82 17.02 15.41 -9.29
CA PRO A 82 17.61 16.71 -9.04
C PRO A 82 19.02 16.74 -9.63
N SER A 83 19.37 17.75 -10.44
CA SER A 83 20.56 17.75 -11.31
C SER A 83 21.93 17.69 -10.59
N GLY A 84 21.96 17.37 -9.31
CA GLY A 84 23.13 16.93 -8.56
C GLY A 84 22.75 15.82 -7.60
N THR A 85 22.66 14.57 -8.07
CA THR A 85 22.16 13.47 -7.24
C THR A 85 22.82 12.15 -7.58
N GLY A 86 23.48 11.52 -6.61
CA GLY A 86 24.35 10.36 -6.84
C GLY A 86 23.63 9.14 -7.43
N ALA A 87 24.40 8.14 -7.86
CA ALA A 87 23.84 7.00 -8.60
C ALA A 87 22.92 6.10 -7.77
N TRP A 88 22.77 6.32 -6.47
CA TRP A 88 21.98 5.47 -5.58
C TRP A 88 20.69 6.13 -5.13
N SER A 89 19.65 5.33 -4.91
CA SER A 89 18.33 5.78 -4.45
C SER A 89 17.61 4.64 -3.72
N VAL A 90 16.55 4.95 -3.00
CA VAL A 90 15.70 3.95 -2.34
C VAL A 90 14.43 3.77 -3.17
N GLN A 91 14.21 2.59 -3.72
CA GLN A 91 12.98 2.28 -4.46
C GLN A 91 11.93 1.73 -3.48
N ILE A 92 10.72 2.29 -3.55
CA ILE A 92 9.59 1.88 -2.69
C ILE A 92 8.47 1.19 -3.45
N ALA A 93 8.36 1.41 -4.76
CA ALA A 93 7.31 0.82 -5.59
C ALA A 93 7.66 0.85 -7.09
N ALA A 94 6.91 0.06 -7.86
CA ALA A 94 6.84 0.14 -9.31
C ALA A 94 5.36 0.09 -9.72
N CYS A 95 4.87 1.13 -10.39
CA CYS A 95 3.46 1.27 -10.78
C CYS A 95 3.30 1.15 -12.29
N ALA A 96 2.12 0.71 -12.75
CA ALA A 96 1.81 0.65 -14.18
C ALA A 96 1.47 2.03 -14.77
N GLY A 97 0.89 2.92 -13.96
CA GLY A 97 0.55 4.28 -14.33
C GLY A 97 1.55 5.31 -13.79
N GLU A 98 1.86 6.32 -14.60
CA GLU A 98 2.71 7.46 -14.21
C GLU A 98 2.06 8.28 -13.10
N SER A 99 0.76 8.56 -13.23
CA SER A 99 -0.03 9.32 -12.25
C SER A 99 -0.05 8.62 -10.89
N ASP A 100 -0.20 7.29 -10.87
CA ASP A 100 -0.18 6.50 -9.63
C ASP A 100 1.20 6.55 -8.96
N ALA A 101 2.27 6.43 -9.76
CA ALA A 101 3.64 6.54 -9.28
C ALA A 101 3.94 7.93 -8.69
N ALA A 102 3.49 8.99 -9.37
CA ALA A 102 3.67 10.37 -8.91
C ALA A 102 2.90 10.63 -7.62
N GLY A 103 1.63 10.20 -7.55
CA GLY A 103 0.81 10.33 -6.34
C GLY A 103 1.40 9.58 -5.16
N LEU A 104 1.82 8.34 -5.36
CA LEU A 104 2.49 7.55 -4.32
C LEU A 104 3.81 8.20 -3.87
N GLY A 105 4.61 8.70 -4.81
CA GLY A 105 5.85 9.40 -4.51
C GLY A 105 5.65 10.66 -3.67
N ALA A 106 4.63 11.46 -3.98
CA ALA A 106 4.28 12.67 -3.22
C ALA A 106 3.87 12.35 -1.78
N VAL A 107 3.07 11.29 -1.58
CA VAL A 107 2.69 10.80 -0.25
C VAL A 107 3.93 10.31 0.50
N ALA A 108 4.77 9.50 -0.15
CA ALA A 108 5.98 8.96 0.46
C ALA A 108 6.97 10.05 0.87
N SER A 109 7.16 11.06 0.02
CA SER A 109 7.99 12.23 0.31
C SER A 109 7.47 13.00 1.52
N SER A 110 6.14 13.19 1.59
CA SER A 110 5.51 13.89 2.72
C SER A 110 5.67 13.15 4.05
N LEU A 111 5.59 11.81 4.03
CA LEU A 111 5.75 10.98 5.23
C LEU A 111 7.20 10.85 5.69
N THR A 112 8.13 10.69 4.74
CA THR A 112 9.55 10.42 5.04
C THR A 112 10.39 11.69 5.15
N GLY A 113 9.93 12.81 4.59
CA GLY A 113 10.73 14.03 4.39
C GLY A 113 11.83 13.89 3.33
N LEU A 114 11.90 12.74 2.62
CA LEU A 114 12.90 12.50 1.58
C LEU A 114 12.39 12.99 0.23
N PRO A 115 13.20 13.67 -0.59
CA PRO A 115 12.78 14.07 -1.93
C PRO A 115 12.49 12.83 -2.77
N PHE A 116 11.43 12.86 -3.59
CA PHE A 116 11.08 11.75 -4.47
C PHE A 116 11.27 12.11 -5.95
N PHE A 117 11.39 11.09 -6.77
CA PHE A 117 11.31 11.19 -8.23
C PHE A 117 10.77 9.87 -8.79
N VAL A 118 10.31 9.94 -10.04
CA VAL A 118 9.76 8.79 -10.76
C VAL A 118 10.60 8.55 -12.01
N ASP A 119 11.16 7.34 -12.11
CA ASP A 119 11.90 6.90 -13.30
C ASP A 119 11.05 5.93 -14.12
N ARG A 120 11.10 6.04 -15.45
CA ARG A 120 10.50 5.04 -16.33
C ARG A 120 11.52 3.97 -16.70
N GLU A 121 11.21 2.72 -16.37
CA GLU A 121 11.98 1.55 -16.79
C GLU A 121 11.04 0.54 -17.45
N ASP A 122 11.23 0.33 -18.75
CA ASP A 122 10.34 -0.46 -19.61
C ASP A 122 8.88 0.02 -19.54
N VAL A 123 8.00 -0.83 -19.01
CA VAL A 123 6.56 -0.60 -18.86
C VAL A 123 6.18 -0.12 -17.46
N TRP A 124 7.17 0.06 -16.57
CA TRP A 124 6.94 0.37 -15.16
C TRP A 124 7.49 1.74 -14.78
N TRP A 125 6.74 2.43 -13.93
CA TRP A 125 7.12 3.69 -13.31
C TRP A 125 7.65 3.41 -11.90
N LYS A 126 8.97 3.56 -11.71
CA LYS A 126 9.68 3.30 -10.46
C LYS A 126 9.58 4.51 -9.56
N VAL A 127 9.07 4.34 -8.34
CA VAL A 127 9.00 5.39 -7.33
C VAL A 127 10.23 5.30 -6.44
N ARG A 128 11.03 6.36 -6.43
CA ARG A 128 12.34 6.40 -5.75
C ARG A 128 12.42 7.60 -4.81
N LEU A 129 13.08 7.39 -3.67
CA LEU A 129 13.30 8.36 -2.61
C LEU A 129 14.79 8.62 -2.41
N GLY A 130 15.11 9.90 -2.27
CA GLY A 130 16.44 10.42 -2.05
C GLY A 130 17.41 10.09 -3.18
N SER A 131 18.56 10.73 -3.14
CA SER A 131 19.63 10.30 -4.01
C SER A 131 21.00 10.53 -3.42
N TYR A 132 21.82 9.49 -3.56
CA TYR A 132 22.97 9.24 -2.72
C TYR A 132 24.18 8.86 -3.56
N SER A 133 25.37 9.26 -3.11
CA SER A 133 26.65 8.97 -3.76
C SER A 133 27.05 7.49 -3.68
N SER A 134 26.64 6.81 -2.59
CA SER A 134 26.98 5.42 -2.30
C SER A 134 25.77 4.65 -1.77
N ALA A 135 25.88 3.32 -1.73
CA ALA A 135 24.86 2.47 -1.12
C ALA A 135 24.81 2.68 0.40
N GLU A 136 25.95 2.94 1.02
CA GLU A 136 26.08 3.24 2.44
C GLU A 136 25.34 4.53 2.81
N ASP A 137 25.49 5.58 2.01
CA ASP A 137 24.77 6.86 2.20
C ASP A 137 23.24 6.67 2.06
N ALA A 138 22.82 5.75 1.19
CA ALA A 138 21.40 5.43 0.99
C ALA A 138 20.79 4.62 2.16
N ALA A 139 21.60 4.02 3.03
CA ALA A 139 21.12 3.18 4.13
C ALA A 139 20.29 3.96 5.15
N ALA A 140 20.65 5.22 5.44
CA ALA A 140 19.86 6.09 6.30
C ALA A 140 18.49 6.40 5.67
N GLY A 141 18.47 6.70 4.37
CA GLY A 141 17.23 6.90 3.63
C GLY A 141 16.34 5.66 3.62
N LEU A 142 16.93 4.48 3.47
CA LEU A 142 16.22 3.21 3.51
C LEU A 142 15.58 2.98 4.90
N ALA A 143 16.34 3.21 5.97
CA ALA A 143 15.84 3.09 7.33
C ALA A 143 14.66 4.04 7.60
N THR A 144 14.73 5.28 7.11
CA THR A 144 13.62 6.25 7.18
C THR A 144 12.39 5.76 6.41
N ALA A 145 12.56 5.25 5.18
CA ALA A 145 11.46 4.74 4.38
C ALA A 145 10.78 3.53 5.06
N VAL A 146 11.57 2.56 5.52
CA VAL A 146 11.07 1.37 6.26
C VAL A 146 10.36 1.79 7.55
N GLY A 147 10.95 2.71 8.32
CA GLY A 147 10.34 3.25 9.54
C GLY A 147 9.03 4.02 9.31
N SER A 148 8.80 4.49 8.08
CA SER A 148 7.58 5.18 7.66
C SER A 148 6.53 4.24 7.05
N GLY A 149 6.77 2.92 7.07
CA GLY A 149 5.82 1.90 6.60
C GLY A 149 6.13 1.27 5.25
N TYR A 150 7.18 1.71 4.55
CA TYR A 150 7.64 1.10 3.31
C TYR A 150 8.59 -0.08 3.60
N SER A 151 8.07 -1.13 4.23
CA SER A 151 8.87 -2.28 4.72
C SER A 151 9.63 -3.01 3.62
N ASP A 152 9.07 -3.04 2.42
CA ASP A 152 9.67 -3.67 1.24
C ASP A 152 10.47 -2.68 0.41
N ALA A 153 10.96 -1.57 0.98
CA ALA A 153 11.86 -0.66 0.27
C ALA A 153 13.26 -1.29 0.12
N TRP A 154 13.96 -0.95 -0.96
CA TRP A 154 15.35 -1.39 -1.17
C TRP A 154 16.21 -0.35 -1.88
N ILE A 155 17.52 -0.45 -1.67
CA ILE A 155 18.49 0.43 -2.32
C ILE A 155 18.73 -0.06 -3.76
N VAL A 156 18.67 0.87 -4.71
CA VAL A 156 18.90 0.63 -6.13
C VAL A 156 19.97 1.58 -6.64
N ARG A 157 20.89 1.04 -7.46
CA ARG A 157 21.80 1.82 -8.28
C ARG A 157 21.13 2.15 -9.61
N ARG A 158 20.98 3.43 -9.90
CA ARG A 158 20.53 3.97 -11.18
C ARG A 158 21.64 3.79 -12.21
N LEU A 159 21.30 3.16 -13.33
CA LEU A 159 22.19 3.09 -14.49
C LEU A 159 22.15 4.44 -15.21
N PRO A 160 23.30 4.92 -15.74
CA PRO A 160 23.35 6.14 -16.53
C PRO A 160 22.61 6.00 -17.87
#